data_AF-A0A1R1CM32-F1
#
_entry.id   AF-A0A1R1CM32-F1
#
_cell.length_a   1.000
_cell.length_b   1.000
_cell.length_c   1.000
_cell.angle_alpha   90.00
_cell.angle_beta   90.00
_cell.angle_gamma   90.00
#
_symmetry.space_group_name_H-M   'P 1'
#
loop_
_entity.id
_entity.type
_entity.pdbx_description
1 polymer ?
#
loop_
_entity_poly.entity_id
_entity_poly.type
_entity_poly.pdbx_seq_one_letter_code
_entity_poly.pdbx_strand_id
1 'polypeptide(L)'
;MNRIFAILVMSAMFLVGCTKSTESFQGVILEVKGSSMIVDCSAEVNKGKQGPIDSIGYGCSIEDISSKALQDVNGKSLTINDFLPGAEVKVILSKPFNIRRNVESNNPKSLTAKKIVLEKQPDVSSIGRLNFFQLFK
;
A
#
# COMPACT_ATOMS: atom_id res chain seq x y z
N MET A 1 45.65 -5.84 20.03
CA MET A 1 44.30 -5.34 20.40
C MET A 1 43.79 -4.24 19.46
N ASN A 2 44.60 -3.26 19.01
CA ASN A 2 44.16 -2.17 18.12
C ASN A 2 43.58 -2.59 16.75
N ARG A 3 44.04 -3.71 16.17
CA ARG A 3 43.54 -4.21 14.87
C ARG A 3 42.11 -4.77 14.94
N ILE A 4 41.74 -5.40 16.06
CA ILE A 4 40.41 -5.97 16.27
C ILE A 4 39.40 -4.85 16.53
N PHE A 5 39.80 -3.82 17.27
CA PHE A 5 38.98 -2.64 17.53
C PHE A 5 38.65 -1.88 16.23
N ALA A 6 39.62 -1.77 15.31
CA ALA A 6 39.41 -1.15 14.00
C ALA A 6 38.40 -1.92 13.11
N ILE A 7 38.41 -3.25 13.16
CA ILE A 7 37.46 -4.10 12.41
C ILE A 7 36.04 -3.99 12.98
N LEU A 8 35.90 -3.93 14.31
CA LEU A 8 34.61 -3.82 14.99
C LEU A 8 33.93 -2.47 14.73
N VAL A 9 34.72 -1.38 14.69
CA VAL A 9 34.23 -0.03 14.35
C VAL A 9 33.82 0.08 12.87
N MET A 10 34.57 -0.55 11.96
CA MET A 10 34.27 -0.51 10.52
C MET A 10 33.04 -1.38 10.15
N SER A 11 32.81 -2.48 10.87
CA SER A 11 31.61 -3.31 10.70
C SER A 11 30.32 -2.65 11.22
N ALA A 12 30.41 -1.72 12.17
CA ALA A 12 29.24 -1.04 12.74
C ALA A 12 28.62 0.00 11.79
N MET A 13 29.37 0.53 10.82
CA MET A 13 28.89 1.56 9.90
C MET A 13 27.95 1.04 8.79
N PHE A 14 27.85 -0.27 8.59
CA PHE A 14 26.99 -0.87 7.56
C PHE A 14 25.52 -1.06 7.98
N LEU A 15 25.15 -0.71 9.21
CA LEU A 15 23.81 -0.97 9.76
C LEU A 15 22.83 0.22 9.67
N VAL A 16 23.20 1.33 9.03
CA VAL A 16 22.21 2.39 8.70
C VAL A 16 21.31 1.89 7.57
N GLY A 17 20.24 1.19 7.95
CA GLY A 17 19.17 0.81 7.04
C GLY A 17 18.56 2.04 6.39
N CYS A 18 18.81 2.20 5.08
CA CYS A 18 18.17 3.25 4.29
C CYS A 18 16.65 3.08 4.40
N THR A 19 16.00 4.02 5.09
CA THR A 19 14.54 4.14 5.07
C THR A 19 14.14 4.63 3.69
N LYS A 20 13.89 3.71 2.76
CA LYS A 20 13.58 4.04 1.37
C LYS A 20 12.23 4.75 1.27
N SER A 21 12.19 5.82 0.47
CA SER A 21 10.95 6.50 0.12
C SER A 21 10.22 5.69 -0.96
N THR A 22 8.92 5.52 -0.82
CA THR A 22 8.09 4.80 -1.79
C THR A 22 7.55 5.78 -2.82
N GLU A 23 7.75 5.50 -4.10
CA GLU A 23 7.15 6.27 -5.20
C GLU A 23 5.86 5.62 -5.71
N SER A 24 5.81 4.29 -5.69
CA SER A 24 4.64 3.51 -6.05
C SER A 24 4.61 2.20 -5.27
N PHE A 25 3.41 1.68 -5.05
CA PHE A 25 3.20 0.37 -4.45
C PHE A 25 1.99 -0.32 -5.07
N GLN A 26 1.92 -1.64 -4.90
CA GLN A 26 0.78 -2.47 -5.29
C GLN A 26 0.05 -2.93 -4.04
N GLY A 27 -1.27 -3.05 -4.13
CA GLY A 27 -2.11 -3.42 -3.01
C GLY A 27 -3.55 -3.69 -3.40
N VAL A 28 -4.28 -4.33 -2.49
CA VAL A 28 -5.71 -4.63 -2.67
C VAL A 28 -6.53 -3.49 -2.08
N ILE A 29 -7.59 -3.09 -2.77
CA ILE A 29 -8.55 -2.11 -2.25
C ILE A 29 -9.32 -2.72 -1.09
N LEU A 30 -9.22 -2.12 0.08
CA LEU A 30 -9.99 -2.51 1.27
C LEU A 30 -11.34 -1.80 1.30
N GLU A 31 -11.36 -0.53 0.94
CA GLU A 31 -12.56 0.31 0.98
C GLU A 31 -12.49 1.46 -0.03
N VAL A 32 -13.64 1.88 -0.56
CA VAL A 32 -13.79 3.06 -1.41
C VAL A 32 -14.89 3.96 -0.84
N LYS A 33 -14.60 5.24 -0.63
CA LYS A 33 -15.52 6.23 -0.04
C LYS A 33 -15.42 7.56 -0.78
N GLY A 34 -16.35 7.84 -1.68
CA GLY A 34 -16.39 9.12 -2.40
C GLY A 34 -15.11 9.35 -3.21
N SER A 35 -14.29 10.33 -2.81
CA SER A 35 -12.99 10.66 -3.42
C SER A 35 -11.77 10.09 -2.66
N SER A 36 -12.00 9.16 -1.72
CA SER A 36 -10.93 8.48 -1.00
C SER A 36 -11.02 6.95 -1.12
N MET A 37 -9.87 6.30 -0.92
CA MET A 37 -9.73 4.85 -1.01
C MET A 37 -8.74 4.36 0.03
N ILE A 38 -9.03 3.22 0.66
CA ILE A 38 -8.09 2.53 1.54
C ILE A 38 -7.51 1.35 0.77
N VAL A 39 -6.19 1.32 0.63
CA VAL A 39 -5.46 0.25 -0.08
C VAL A 39 -4.54 -0.46 0.91
N ASP A 40 -4.50 -1.78 0.85
CA ASP A 40 -3.56 -2.59 1.62
C ASP A 40 -2.12 -2.25 1.20
N CYS A 41 -1.35 -1.71 2.13
CA CYS A 41 0.05 -1.36 1.94
C CYS A 41 0.97 -2.19 2.84
N SER A 42 0.48 -3.30 3.40
CA SER A 42 1.24 -4.18 4.31
C SER A 42 2.55 -4.67 3.70
N ALA A 43 2.52 -5.05 2.42
CA ALA A 43 3.72 -5.48 1.71
C ALA A 43 4.79 -4.38 1.67
N GLU A 44 4.39 -3.12 1.47
CA GLU A 44 5.30 -1.99 1.42
C GLU A 44 5.75 -1.53 2.82
N VAL A 45 4.88 -1.60 3.83
CA VAL A 45 5.24 -1.35 5.24
C VAL A 45 6.29 -2.35 5.73
N ASN A 46 6.11 -3.64 5.41
CA ASN A 46 6.99 -4.72 5.85
C ASN A 46 8.22 -4.91 4.96
N LYS A 47 8.35 -4.14 3.87
CA LYS A 47 9.43 -4.26 2.91
C LYS A 47 10.79 -4.06 3.58
N GLY A 48 11.61 -5.11 3.53
CA GLY A 48 12.95 -5.10 4.11
C GLY A 48 12.97 -5.06 5.65
N LYS A 49 11.85 -5.31 6.34
CA LYS A 49 11.82 -5.49 7.79
C LYS A 49 12.57 -6.78 8.14
N GLN A 50 13.53 -6.68 9.06
CA GLN A 50 14.20 -7.84 9.65
C GLN A 50 13.58 -8.07 11.04
N GLY A 51 13.04 -9.26 11.29
CA GLY A 51 12.34 -9.59 12.53
C GLY A 51 10.85 -9.89 12.36
N PRO A 52 10.08 -9.98 13.46
CA PRO A 52 8.67 -10.36 13.40
C PRO A 52 7.85 -9.36 12.56
N ILE A 53 7.04 -9.91 11.66
CA ILE A 53 6.05 -9.19 10.88
C ILE A 53 4.73 -9.34 11.64
N ASP A 54 4.10 -8.20 11.94
CA ASP A 54 2.82 -8.19 12.63
C ASP A 54 1.76 -8.80 11.70
N SER A 55 0.94 -9.71 12.22
CA SER A 55 -0.14 -10.36 11.45
C SER A 55 -1.31 -9.42 11.13
N ILE A 56 -1.20 -8.14 11.49
CA ILE A 56 -2.21 -7.11 11.31
C ILE A 56 -1.95 -6.46 9.94
N GLY A 57 -2.96 -6.44 9.08
CA GLY A 57 -2.90 -5.73 7.80
C GLY A 57 -2.86 -4.21 7.99
N TYR A 58 -2.11 -3.52 7.15
CA TYR A 58 -1.97 -2.06 7.15
C TYR A 58 -2.72 -1.44 5.96
N GLY A 59 -3.73 -0.63 6.25
CA GLY A 59 -4.46 0.16 5.25
C GLY A 59 -3.87 1.55 5.11
N CYS A 60 -3.52 1.93 3.87
CA CYS A 60 -3.10 3.28 3.53
C CYS A 60 -4.28 4.08 2.95
N SER A 61 -4.64 5.19 3.61
CA SER A 61 -5.65 6.12 3.11
C SER A 61 -5.09 6.95 1.97
N ILE A 62 -5.73 6.86 0.79
CA ILE A 62 -5.47 7.69 -0.36
C ILE A 62 -6.61 8.71 -0.46
N GLU A 63 -6.28 9.99 -0.39
CA GLU A 63 -7.24 11.10 -0.44
C GLU A 63 -7.07 11.96 -1.69
N ASP A 64 -8.07 12.82 -1.94
CA ASP A 64 -8.11 13.75 -3.06
C ASP A 64 -7.91 13.10 -4.43
N ILE A 65 -8.50 11.91 -4.63
CA ILE A 65 -8.38 11.15 -5.87
C ILE A 65 -9.07 11.91 -7.00
N SER A 66 -8.27 12.45 -7.92
CA SER A 66 -8.79 13.03 -9.15
C SER A 66 -9.29 11.94 -10.10
N SER A 67 -10.43 12.15 -10.76
CA SER A 67 -10.94 11.22 -11.78
C SER A 67 -9.95 10.99 -12.94
N LYS A 68 -9.08 11.96 -13.23
CA LYS A 68 -8.01 11.83 -14.25
C LYS A 68 -6.85 10.93 -13.80
N ALA A 69 -6.71 10.69 -12.51
CA ALA A 69 -5.69 9.82 -11.94
C ALA A 69 -6.04 8.33 -12.09
N LEU A 70 -7.31 8.00 -12.36
CA LEU A 70 -7.81 6.63 -12.41
C LEU A 70 -7.70 6.04 -13.82
N GLN A 71 -6.95 4.94 -13.96
CA GLN A 71 -6.72 4.28 -15.26
C GLN A 71 -6.70 2.76 -15.13
N ASP A 72 -6.90 2.06 -16.25
CA ASP A 72 -6.57 0.63 -16.37
C ASP A 72 -5.11 0.42 -16.82
N VAL A 73 -4.68 -0.84 -16.92
CA VAL A 73 -3.35 -1.23 -17.42
C VAL A 73 -3.05 -0.76 -18.85
N ASN A 74 -4.07 -0.48 -19.66
CA ASN A 74 -3.95 0.02 -21.03
C ASN A 74 -3.94 1.55 -21.11
N GLY A 75 -4.03 2.25 -19.97
CA GLY A 75 -4.10 3.70 -19.89
C GLY A 75 -5.48 4.29 -20.19
N LYS A 76 -6.53 3.46 -20.29
CA LYS A 76 -7.91 3.93 -20.42
C LYS A 76 -8.34 4.61 -19.12
N SER A 77 -8.89 5.81 -19.21
CA SER A 77 -9.42 6.51 -18.03
C SER A 77 -10.62 5.76 -17.46
N LEU A 78 -10.61 5.57 -16.15
CA LEU A 78 -11.68 4.93 -15.38
C LEU A 78 -12.34 5.94 -14.45
N THR A 79 -13.46 5.54 -13.87
CA THR A 79 -14.16 6.26 -12.81
C THR A 79 -13.94 5.56 -11.47
N ILE A 80 -14.20 6.25 -10.36
CA ILE A 80 -14.04 5.65 -9.03
C ILE A 80 -14.93 4.43 -8.81
N ASN A 81 -16.06 4.34 -9.52
CA ASN A 81 -17.00 3.23 -9.43
C ASN A 81 -16.46 1.94 -10.07
N ASP A 82 -15.44 2.03 -10.92
CA ASP A 82 -14.79 0.87 -11.53
C ASP A 82 -13.80 0.19 -10.54
N PHE A 83 -13.51 0.85 -9.43
CA PHE A 83 -12.62 0.37 -8.37
C PHE A 83 -13.46 -0.23 -7.25
N LEU A 84 -13.47 -1.56 -7.17
CA LEU A 84 -14.25 -2.30 -6.17
C LEU A 84 -13.36 -2.79 -5.04
N PRO A 85 -13.87 -2.89 -3.80
CA PRO A 85 -13.17 -3.60 -2.73
C PRO A 85 -12.77 -5.02 -3.18
N GLY A 86 -11.53 -5.41 -2.88
CA GLY A 86 -10.92 -6.66 -3.33
C GLY A 86 -10.20 -6.58 -4.69
N ALA A 87 -10.32 -5.48 -5.43
CA ALA A 87 -9.52 -5.26 -6.63
C ALA A 87 -8.05 -5.01 -6.29
N GLU A 88 -7.14 -5.44 -7.17
CA GLU A 88 -5.70 -5.15 -7.08
C GLU A 88 -5.37 -3.90 -7.89
N VAL A 89 -4.68 -2.96 -7.25
CA VAL A 89 -4.29 -1.68 -7.83
C VAL A 89 -2.82 -1.40 -7.63
N LYS A 90 -2.26 -0.65 -8.58
CA LYS A 90 -0.97 0.02 -8.44
C LYS A 90 -1.18 1.50 -8.18
N VAL A 91 -0.73 1.96 -7.02
CA VAL A 91 -0.80 3.35 -6.61
C VAL A 91 0.54 4.01 -6.90
N ILE A 92 0.51 5.11 -7.65
CA ILE A 92 1.68 5.97 -7.92
C ILE A 92 1.45 7.28 -7.17
N LEU A 93 2.33 7.56 -6.21
CA LEU A 93 2.19 8.70 -5.32
C LEU A 93 2.57 10.01 -6.02
N SER A 94 1.92 11.10 -5.61
CA SER A 94 2.24 12.45 -6.10
C SER A 94 3.62 12.92 -5.68
N LYS A 95 4.11 12.43 -4.55
CA LYS A 95 5.47 12.66 -4.04
C LYS A 95 5.97 11.38 -3.38
N PRO A 96 7.29 11.08 -3.46
CA PRO A 96 7.86 9.96 -2.73
C PRO A 96 7.54 10.08 -1.24
N PHE A 97 7.06 9.00 -0.62
CA PHE A 97 6.62 9.00 0.78
C PHE A 97 7.08 7.74 1.51
N ASN A 98 7.49 7.87 2.77
CA ASN A 98 7.89 6.72 3.58
C ASN A 98 6.66 6.14 4.29
N ILE A 99 6.04 5.15 3.67
CA ILE A 99 4.82 4.50 4.16
C ILE A 99 5.05 3.83 5.52
N ARG A 100 6.16 3.09 5.68
CA ARG A 100 6.49 2.41 6.93
C ARG A 100 6.55 3.39 8.12
N ARG A 101 7.34 4.46 7.98
CA ARG A 101 7.47 5.49 9.02
C ARG A 101 6.13 6.15 9.35
N ASN A 102 5.25 6.29 8.37
CA ASN A 102 3.93 6.88 8.56
C ASN A 102 3.01 6.01 9.40
N VAL A 103 3.02 4.71 9.17
CA VAL A 103 2.25 3.73 9.93
C VAL A 103 2.80 3.56 11.35
N GLU A 104 4.13 3.62 11.52
CA GLU A 104 4.79 3.59 12.83
C GLU A 104 4.65 4.91 13.61
N SER A 105 4.10 5.98 13.00
CA SER A 105 3.91 7.29 13.63
C SER A 105 2.61 7.35 14.43
N ASN A 106 2.63 8.10 15.54
CA ASN A 106 1.43 8.38 16.34
C ASN A 106 0.38 9.23 15.60
N ASN A 107 0.73 9.82 14.45
CA ASN A 107 -0.18 10.57 13.58
C ASN A 107 0.05 10.17 12.11
N PRO A 108 -0.63 9.11 11.61
CA PRO A 108 -0.52 8.69 10.22
C PRO A 108 -1.18 9.73 9.32
N LYS A 109 -0.45 10.13 8.26
CA LYS A 109 -0.94 11.04 7.22
C LYS A 109 -1.56 10.26 6.07
N SER A 110 -2.61 10.83 5.50
CA SER A 110 -3.18 10.39 4.24
C SER A 110 -2.21 10.67 3.09
N LEU A 111 -2.27 9.81 2.07
CA LEU A 111 -1.42 9.88 0.88
C LEU A 111 -2.19 10.49 -0.28
N THR A 112 -1.48 11.18 -1.17
CA THR A 112 -2.05 11.68 -2.43
C THR A 112 -1.46 10.91 -3.59
N ALA A 113 -2.34 10.39 -4.47
CA ALA A 113 -1.92 9.68 -5.66
C ALA A 113 -1.89 10.59 -6.89
N LYS A 114 -0.84 10.45 -7.71
CA LYS A 114 -0.76 11.02 -9.05
C LYS A 114 -1.53 10.18 -10.05
N LYS A 115 -1.48 8.85 -9.87
CA LYS A 115 -2.14 7.88 -10.72
C LYS A 115 -2.47 6.62 -9.91
N ILE A 116 -3.62 6.03 -10.16
CA ILE A 116 -4.05 4.73 -9.64
C ILE A 116 -4.42 3.87 -10.84
N VAL A 117 -3.72 2.75 -10.98
CA VAL A 117 -3.92 1.81 -12.08
C VAL A 117 -4.62 0.57 -11.55
N LEU A 118 -5.78 0.25 -12.12
CA LEU A 118 -6.47 -1.01 -11.85
C LEU A 118 -5.74 -2.14 -12.58
N GLU A 119 -5.20 -3.11 -11.83
CA GLU A 119 -4.48 -4.26 -12.38
C GLU A 119 -5.36 -5.51 -12.45
N LYS A 120 -6.18 -5.76 -11.41
CA LYS A 120 -7.06 -6.94 -11.37
C LYS A 120 -8.38 -6.62 -10.65
N GLN A 121 -9.50 -7.06 -11.21
CA GLN A 121 -10.82 -6.99 -10.55
C GLN A 121 -10.96 -8.07 -9.46
N PRO A 122 -11.81 -7.88 -8.44
CA PRO A 122 -12.04 -8.90 -7.43
C PRO A 122 -12.64 -10.14 -8.09
N ASP A 123 -12.22 -11.31 -7.64
CA ASP A 123 -12.71 -12.58 -8.17
C ASP A 123 -14.18 -12.78 -7.76
N VAL A 124 -15.10 -12.68 -8.73
CA VAL A 124 -16.56 -12.75 -8.55
C VAL A 124 -17.00 -14.05 -7.87
N SER A 125 -16.17 -15.09 -7.90
CA SER A 125 -16.36 -16.35 -7.18
C SER A 125 -16.46 -16.18 -5.65
N SER A 126 -15.93 -15.09 -5.09
CA SER A 126 -15.97 -14.81 -3.64
C SER A 126 -17.19 -13.98 -3.22
N ILE A 127 -17.81 -13.25 -4.15
CA ILE A 127 -18.96 -12.37 -3.89
C ILE A 127 -20.28 -13.17 -3.93
N GLY A 128 -20.35 -14.21 -4.78
CA GLY A 128 -21.52 -15.08 -4.91
C GLY A 128 -21.85 -15.95 -3.68
N ARG A 129 -20.90 -16.14 -2.74
CA ARG A 129 -21.16 -16.90 -1.50
C ARG A 129 -21.75 -16.06 -0.37
N LEU A 130 -21.52 -14.74 -0.35
CA LEU A 130 -22.02 -13.87 0.73
C LEU A 130 -23.49 -13.50 0.55
N ASN A 131 -23.97 -13.37 -0.68
CA ASN A 131 -25.38 -13.06 -0.95
C ASN A 131 -26.32 -14.28 -0.88
N PHE A 132 -25.80 -15.50 -0.97
CA PHE A 132 -26.64 -16.72 -0.87
C PHE A 132 -27.01 -17.05 0.59
N PHE A 133 -26.17 -16.70 1.57
CA PHE A 133 -26.46 -16.97 2.99
C PHE A 133 -27.43 -15.98 3.66
N GLN A 134 -27.75 -14.85 3.01
CA GLN A 134 -28.70 -13.86 3.54
C GLN A 134 -30.15 -14.06 3.05
N LEU A 135 -30.40 -15.00 2.14
CA LEU A 135 -31.75 -15.30 1.61
C LEU A 135 -32.41 -16.53 2.25
N PHE A 136 -31.73 -17.21 3.17
CA PHE A 136 -32.29 -18.27 4.01
C PHE A 136 -32.30 -17.85 5.48
N LYS A 137 -33.16 -16.88 5.82
CA LYS A 137 -33.62 -16.70 7.19
C LYS A 137 -35.08 -16.27 7.20
#